data_AF-A0A918UBX8-F1
#
_entry.id   AF-A0A918UBX8-F1
#
_cell.length_a   1.000
_cell.length_b   1.000
_cell.length_c   1.000
_cell.angle_alpha   90.00
_cell.angle_beta   90.00
_cell.angle_gamma   90.00
#
_symmetry.space_group_name_H-M   'P 1'
#
loop_
_entity.id
_entity.type
_entity.pdbx_description
1 polymer ?
#
loop_
_entity_poly.entity_id
_entity_poly.type
_entity_poly.pdbx_seq_one_letter_code
_entity_poly.pdbx_strand_id
1 'polypeptide(L)'
;MTDLELRELATRFAALTDALLAQAEAGGWDALSPLVDERDEALDRLIAEAGDRLLDRLPDLRPVFMALLDKNQRIDALVGRRQETLAVELAPARQQRRLNDMYRS
;
A
#
# COMPACT_ATOMS: atom_id res chain seq x y z
N MET A 1 11.81 15.56 -16.23
CA MET A 1 12.10 14.13 -16.51
C MET A 1 11.74 13.75 -17.95
N THR A 2 12.53 12.87 -18.58
CA THR A 2 12.31 12.31 -19.92
C THR A 2 11.22 11.23 -19.91
N ASP A 3 10.68 10.88 -21.08
CA ASP A 3 9.66 9.81 -21.18
C ASP A 3 10.23 8.43 -20.80
N LEU A 4 11.54 8.21 -21.00
CA LEU A 4 12.21 6.99 -20.57
C LEU A 4 12.25 6.89 -19.04
N GLU A 5 12.69 7.96 -18.37
CA GLU A 5 12.73 8.03 -16.90
C GLU A 5 11.32 7.91 -16.28
N LEU A 6 10.29 8.47 -16.94
CA LEU A 6 8.89 8.28 -16.51
C LEU A 6 8.43 6.81 -16.65
N ARG A 7 8.84 6.11 -17.70
CA ARG A 7 8.54 4.68 -17.87
C ARG A 7 9.21 3.84 -16.81
N GLU A 8 10.47 4.14 -16.51
CA GLU A 8 11.21 3.46 -15.45
C GLU A 8 10.54 3.68 -14.09
N LEU A 9 10.14 4.91 -13.79
CA LEU A 9 9.44 5.24 -12.56
C LEU A 9 8.07 4.54 -12.47
N ALA A 10 7.30 4.51 -13.56
CA ALA A 10 6.02 3.80 -13.63
C ALA A 10 6.20 2.28 -13.47
N THR A 11 7.24 1.72 -14.06
CA THR A 11 7.59 0.30 -13.91
C THR A 11 8.00 -0.01 -12.48
N ARG A 12 8.78 0.86 -11.83
CA ARG A 12 9.14 0.74 -10.42
C ARG A 12 7.90 0.79 -9.53
N PHE A 13 7.01 1.76 -9.75
CA PHE A 13 5.74 1.86 -9.02
C PHE A 13 4.89 0.58 -9.16
N ALA A 14 4.83 0.01 -10.36
CA ALA A 14 4.14 -1.25 -10.61
C ALA A 14 4.75 -2.42 -9.82
N ALA A 15 6.08 -2.55 -9.86
CA ALA A 15 6.81 -3.59 -9.15
C ALA A 15 6.66 -3.47 -7.62
N LEU A 16 6.68 -2.26 -7.07
CA LEU A 16 6.44 -2.01 -5.65
C LEU A 16 5.02 -2.38 -5.24
N THR A 17 4.03 -2.08 -6.08
CA THR A 17 2.63 -2.50 -5.84
C THR A 17 2.48 -4.03 -5.85
N ASP A 18 3.19 -4.72 -6.75
CA ASP A 18 3.22 -6.18 -6.79
C ASP A 18 3.87 -6.78 -5.55
N ALA A 19 5.01 -6.23 -5.11
CA ALA A 19 5.67 -6.66 -3.88
C ALA A 19 4.77 -6.43 -2.66
N LEU A 20 4.09 -5.29 -2.59
CA LEU A 20 3.17 -4.94 -1.51
C LEU A 20 1.99 -5.92 -1.44
N LEU A 21 1.39 -6.25 -2.60
CA LEU A 21 0.33 -7.25 -2.67
C LEU A 21 0.82 -8.63 -2.21
N ALA A 22 1.98 -9.08 -2.70
CA ALA A 22 2.55 -10.37 -2.31
C ALA A 22 2.82 -10.46 -0.81
N GLN A 23 3.35 -9.39 -0.19
CA GLN A 23 3.55 -9.34 1.27
C GLN A 23 2.23 -9.34 2.03
N ALA A 24 1.22 -8.60 1.57
CA ALA A 24 -0.10 -8.59 2.20
C ALA A 24 -0.79 -9.96 2.13
N GLU A 25 -0.66 -10.67 1.01
CA GLU A 25 -1.19 -12.03 0.84
C GLU A 25 -0.44 -13.07 1.69
N ALA A 26 0.87 -12.92 1.85
CA ALA A 26 1.70 -13.77 2.71
C ALA A 26 1.56 -13.44 4.21
N GLY A 27 0.87 -12.35 4.57
CA GLY A 27 0.78 -11.87 5.94
C GLY A 27 2.09 -11.27 6.48
N GLY A 28 3.01 -10.86 5.61
CA GLY A 28 4.28 -10.20 5.92
C GLY A 28 4.11 -8.73 6.27
N TRP A 29 3.27 -8.41 7.28
CA TRP A 29 2.84 -7.05 7.59
C TRP A 29 3.98 -6.11 8.00
N ASP A 30 5.03 -6.65 8.66
CA ASP A 30 6.20 -5.86 9.06
C ASP A 30 7.01 -5.35 7.86
N ALA A 31 6.98 -6.07 6.74
CA ALA A 31 7.67 -5.71 5.51
C ALA A 31 6.87 -4.72 4.64
N LEU A 32 5.61 -4.42 4.98
CA LEU A 32 4.77 -3.52 4.19
C LEU A 32 5.18 -2.05 4.35
N SER A 33 5.51 -1.61 5.56
CA SER A 33 5.81 -0.19 5.83
C SER A 33 6.86 0.41 4.87
N PRO A 34 8.06 -0.19 4.71
CA PRO A 34 9.05 0.37 3.79
C PRO A 34 8.59 0.31 2.32
N LEU A 35 7.83 -0.71 1.92
CA LEU A 35 7.29 -0.83 0.56
C LEU A 35 6.24 0.22 0.25
N VAL A 36 5.41 0.59 1.24
CA VAL A 36 4.43 1.67 1.11
C VAL A 36 5.15 3.00 0.92
N ASP A 37 6.12 3.31 1.78
CA ASP A 37 6.87 4.58 1.70
C ASP A 37 7.55 4.75 0.34
N GLU A 38 8.24 3.71 -0.15
CA GLU A 38 8.89 3.75 -1.47
C GLU A 38 7.88 3.86 -2.62
N ARG A 39 6.72 3.19 -2.49
CA ARG A 39 5.67 3.21 -3.51
C ARG A 39 5.02 4.59 -3.59
N ASP A 40 4.77 5.20 -2.44
CA ASP A 40 4.14 6.51 -2.35
C ASP A 40 5.10 7.60 -2.87
N GLU A 41 6.41 7.51 -2.56
CA GLU A 41 7.41 8.39 -3.18
C GLU A 41 7.42 8.25 -4.71
N ALA A 42 7.35 7.02 -5.24
CA ALA A 42 7.31 6.80 -6.68
C ALA A 42 6.04 7.38 -7.32
N LEU A 43 4.89 7.26 -6.64
CA LEU A 43 3.61 7.82 -7.09
C LEU A 43 3.64 9.35 -7.08
N ASP A 44 4.11 9.95 -5.99
CA ASP A 44 4.22 11.41 -5.87
C ASP A 44 5.12 11.99 -6.96
N ARG A 45 6.22 11.30 -7.28
CA ARG A 45 7.09 11.71 -8.39
C ARG A 45 6.43 11.55 -9.75
N LEU A 46 5.65 10.50 -9.99
CA LEU A 46 4.86 10.34 -11.23
C LEU A 46 3.86 11.49 -11.39
N ILE A 47 3.16 11.82 -10.30
CA ILE A 47 2.19 12.92 -10.27
C ILE A 47 2.89 14.27 -10.47
N ALA A 48 4.02 14.52 -9.81
CA ALA A 48 4.75 15.77 -9.93
C ALA A 48 5.31 16.01 -11.35
N GLU A 49 5.80 14.97 -12.02
CA GLU A 49 6.50 15.10 -13.30
C GLU A 49 5.58 14.95 -14.53
N ALA A 50 4.54 14.12 -14.43
CA ALA A 50 3.62 13.88 -15.54
C ALA A 50 2.21 14.44 -15.30
N GLY A 51 1.82 14.64 -14.04
CA GLY A 51 0.51 15.12 -13.65
C GLY A 51 -0.63 14.32 -14.26
N ASP A 52 -1.73 15.00 -14.53
CA ASP A 52 -2.94 14.40 -15.11
C ASP A 52 -2.73 13.88 -16.55
N ARG A 53 -1.62 14.26 -17.21
CA ARG A 53 -1.31 13.88 -18.59
C ARG A 53 -0.39 12.66 -18.69
N LEU A 54 -0.13 11.94 -17.59
CA LEU A 54 0.70 10.74 -17.60
C LEU A 54 0.26 9.72 -18.66
N LEU A 55 -1.05 9.48 -18.79
CA LEU A 55 -1.59 8.55 -19.78
C LEU A 55 -1.57 9.08 -21.22
N ASP A 56 -1.45 10.41 -21.41
CA ASP A 56 -1.30 10.99 -22.74
C ASP A 56 0.16 10.93 -23.20
N ARG A 57 1.11 11.05 -22.26
CA ARG A 57 2.55 10.91 -22.52
C ARG A 57 2.96 9.44 -22.70
N LEU A 58 2.37 8.54 -21.92
CA LEU A 58 2.68 7.11 -21.89
C LEU A 58 1.42 6.26 -22.10
N PRO A 59 0.77 6.34 -23.28
CA PRO A 59 -0.51 5.68 -23.54
C PRO A 59 -0.45 4.15 -23.45
N ASP A 60 0.72 3.57 -23.78
CA ASP A 60 0.95 2.13 -23.72
C ASP A 60 1.00 1.57 -22.30
N LEU A 61 1.21 2.42 -21.28
CA LEU A 61 1.16 2.02 -19.87
C LEU A 61 -0.26 2.05 -19.28
N ARG A 62 -1.27 2.50 -20.03
CA ARG A 62 -2.66 2.52 -19.56
C ARG A 62 -3.15 1.16 -19.03
N PRO A 63 -2.92 0.02 -19.71
CA PRO A 63 -3.32 -1.28 -19.18
C PRO A 63 -2.63 -1.62 -17.85
N VAL A 64 -1.35 -1.22 -17.69
CA VAL A 64 -0.59 -1.42 -16.47
C VAL A 64 -1.22 -0.63 -15.32
N PHE A 65 -1.50 0.66 -15.51
CA PHE A 65 -2.13 1.48 -14.48
C PHE A 65 -3.52 0.99 -14.10
N MET A 66 -4.32 0.50 -15.04
CA MET A 66 -5.62 -0.09 -14.74
C MET A 66 -5.47 -1.36 -13.89
N ALA A 67 -4.52 -2.24 -14.23
CA ALA A 67 -4.24 -3.42 -13.42
C ALA A 67 -3.74 -3.07 -12.00
N LEU A 68 -3.03 -1.95 -11.84
CA LEU A 68 -2.59 -1.48 -10.52
C LEU A 68 -3.76 -1.00 -9.64
N LEU A 69 -4.82 -0.44 -10.23
CA LEU A 69 -6.03 -0.09 -9.48
C LEU A 69 -6.67 -1.33 -8.86
N ASP A 70 -6.79 -2.42 -9.63
CA ASP A 70 -7.34 -3.69 -9.13
C ASP A 70 -6.47 -4.26 -8.00
N LYS A 71 -5.14 -4.18 -8.15
CA LYS A 71 -4.20 -4.61 -7.09
C LYS A 71 -4.36 -3.77 -5.82
N ASN A 72 -4.50 -2.46 -5.94
CA ASN A 72 -4.71 -1.58 -4.78
C ASN A 72 -5.99 -1.92 -4.02
N GLN A 73 -7.10 -2.14 -4.72
CA GLN A 73 -8.36 -2.55 -4.09
C GLN A 73 -8.21 -3.87 -3.31
N ARG A 74 -7.41 -4.82 -3.83
CA ARG A 74 -7.11 -6.07 -3.12
C ARG A 74 -6.25 -5.83 -1.88
N ILE A 75 -5.24 -4.97 -1.97
CA ILE A 75 -4.40 -4.58 -0.83
C ILE A 75 -5.26 -3.95 0.26
N ASP A 76 -6.13 -3.00 -0.08
CA ASP A 76 -7.03 -2.34 0.87
C ASP A 76 -7.94 -3.34 1.58
N ALA A 77 -8.50 -4.31 0.84
CA ALA A 77 -9.31 -5.36 1.42
C ALA A 77 -8.52 -6.26 2.39
N LEU A 78 -7.27 -6.60 2.05
CA LEU A 78 -6.39 -7.40 2.92
C LEU A 78 -6.01 -6.64 4.20
N VAL A 79 -5.67 -5.35 4.07
CA VAL A 79 -5.36 -4.46 5.20
C VAL A 79 -6.57 -4.32 6.11
N GLY A 80 -7.76 -4.08 5.55
CA GLY A 80 -9.01 -3.97 6.33
C GLY A 80 -9.29 -5.23 7.16
N ARG A 81 -9.18 -6.41 6.54
CA ARG A 81 -9.34 -7.70 7.26
C ARG A 81 -8.30 -7.88 8.37
N ARG A 82 -7.05 -7.46 8.15
CA ARG A 82 -6.01 -7.54 9.18
C ARG A 82 -6.31 -6.60 10.34
N GLN A 83 -6.79 -5.39 10.07
CA GLN A 83 -7.19 -4.43 11.11
C GLN A 83 -8.35 -4.99 11.96
N GLU A 84 -9.35 -5.63 11.36
CA GLU A 84 -10.43 -6.30 12.08
C GLU A 84 -9.89 -7.41 12.99
N THR A 85 -8.97 -8.22 12.48
CA THR A 85 -8.35 -9.31 13.25
C THR A 85 -7.55 -8.77 14.44
N LEU A 86 -6.73 -7.73 14.21
CA LEU A 86 -5.97 -7.06 15.28
C LEU A 86 -6.90 -6.44 16.33
N ALA A 87 -8.05 -5.88 15.92
CA ALA A 87 -9.01 -5.32 16.86
C ALA A 87 -9.58 -6.38 17.80
N VAL A 88 -9.86 -7.58 17.28
CA VAL A 88 -10.30 -8.74 18.07
C VAL A 88 -9.19 -9.25 18.99
N GLU A 89 -7.96 -9.40 18.47
CA GLU A 89 -6.79 -9.86 19.25
C GLU A 89 -6.44 -8.91 20.41
N LEU A 90 -6.61 -7.59 20.22
CA LEU A 90 -6.31 -6.57 21.22
C LEU A 90 -7.43 -6.35 22.24
N ALA A 91 -8.66 -6.79 21.96
CA ALA A 91 -9.79 -6.60 22.87
C ALA A 91 -9.56 -7.24 24.27
N PRO A 92 -9.05 -8.48 24.38
CA PRO A 92 -8.68 -9.08 25.67
C PRO A 92 -7.60 -8.30 26.42
N ALA A 93 -6.57 -7.81 25.73
CA ALA A 93 -5.49 -7.06 26.36
C ALA A 93 -5.99 -5.71 26.94
N ARG A 94 -6.92 -5.05 26.25
CA ARG A 94 -7.60 -3.84 26.74
C ARG A 94 -8.49 -4.14 27.94
N GLN A 95 -9.21 -5.26 27.92
CA GLN A 95 -10.04 -5.70 29.06
C GLN A 95 -9.16 -6.00 30.28
N GLN A 96 -8.03 -6.68 30.10
CA GLN A 96 -7.10 -6.99 31.19
C GLN A 96 -6.51 -5.72 31.81
N ARG A 97 -6.14 -4.71 31.00
CA ARG A 97 -5.71 -3.40 31.52
C ARG A 97 -6.79 -2.74 32.37
N ARG A 98 -8.03 -2.67 31.88
CA ARG A 98 -9.16 -2.10 32.63
C ARG A 98 -9.38 -2.80 33.98
N LEU A 99 -9.30 -4.13 34.00
CA LEU A 99 -9.40 -4.90 35.24
C LEU A 99 -8.24 -4.58 36.18
N ASN A 100 -7.00 -4.58 35.69
CA ASN A 100 -5.83 -4.27 36.51
C ASN A 100 -5.86 -2.85 37.09
N ASP A 101 -6.34 -1.86 36.33
CA ASP A 101 -6.46 -0.47 36.79
C ASP A 101 -7.54 -0.35 37.88
N MET A 102 -8.65 -1.10 37.76
CA MET A 102 -9.75 -1.12 38.72
C MET A 102 -9.38 -1.83 40.03
N TYR A 103 -8.52 -2.84 40.00
CA TYR A 103 -8.04 -3.56 41.20
C TYR A 103 -6.83 -2.89 41.87
N ARG A 104 -6.17 -1.92 41.22
CA ARG A 104 -5.07 -1.13 41.79
C ARG A 104 -5.54 0.18 42.45
N SER A 105 -6.77 0.61 42.19
CA SER A 105 -7.43 1.75 42.83
C SER A 105 -8.24 1.33 44.06
#